data_AF-A0A963ZBZ0-F1
#
_entry.id   AF-A0A963ZBZ0-F1
#
_cell.length_a   1.000
_cell.length_b   1.000
_cell.length_c   1.000
_cell.angle_alpha   90.00
_cell.angle_beta   90.00
_cell.angle_gamma   90.00
#
_symmetry.space_group_name_H-M   'P 1'
#
loop_
_entity.id
_entity.type
_entity.pdbx_description
1 polymer ?
#
loop_
_entity_poly.entity_id
_entity_poly.type
_entity_poly.pdbx_seq_one_letter_code
_entity_poly.pdbx_strand_id
1 'polypeptide(L)'
;MPIDPMMLDATLNTFRGMAKEIESKGLTGEAVDNMNAALARMEQLGRELDDFMDYNGRVMNENLYGNFSDNYGRALIAEAKAAQEAKGYDDATLLKQSVDALKQAIKAIEDGKKDAMAESDKVKSKEGYAMMKSHFRNDPKMSKLLGNIEGAVDKTQAEQEANLDKYSNAHEINIDFQTEVYTKSIQDLINLGEEPGMTLPRFLKIQIEKGMDKAMEGSQAQLTAIELELEYAKVQAISPYIIQQKEEELALYKHMSAEAPYGVPNSKKYGYLRRKIEHKYEPIHNRWDQMIRRWESILDTLEYWVIAGSSVYPAYAPWSFIPDWKEQKEVAEYYKDCFPGFLKVKEKNLQEYFGMSFRDIFTHETFIWKVNNNYIGYSQEFLEFLVGPVYEKCIPLSHPSSDLIMTFENNFHHPRKMSDPQSHLPGERFRDFYDQRYGQGRYEMKYSKIANNGSNAAPWNLKTFKY
;
A
#
# COMPACT_ATOMS: atom_id res chain seq x y z
N MET A 1 24.94 17.68 19.72
CA MET A 1 26.00 17.38 18.73
C MET A 1 25.51 17.78 17.36
N PRO A 2 26.29 18.44 16.48
CA PRO A 2 25.79 18.81 15.15
C PRO A 2 25.17 17.61 14.43
N ILE A 3 24.09 17.86 13.68
CA ILE A 3 23.38 16.83 12.89
C ILE A 3 24.40 16.10 12.00
N ASP A 4 24.22 14.78 11.88
CA ASP A 4 25.06 13.94 11.04
C ASP A 4 25.12 14.51 9.60
N PRO A 5 26.33 14.76 9.06
CA PRO A 5 26.51 15.28 7.71
C PRO A 5 25.78 14.47 6.63
N MET A 6 25.65 13.14 6.77
CA MET A 6 24.92 12.32 5.80
C MET A 6 23.43 12.69 5.72
N MET A 7 22.79 13.04 6.84
CA MET A 7 21.39 13.47 6.86
C MET A 7 21.21 14.90 6.36
N LEU A 8 22.14 15.79 6.75
CA LEU A 8 22.09 17.19 6.35
C LEU A 8 22.38 17.36 4.85
N ASP A 9 23.35 16.60 4.32
CA ASP A 9 23.77 16.66 2.92
C ASP A 9 22.70 16.14 1.97
N ALA A 10 21.94 15.10 2.35
CA ALA A 10 20.80 14.62 1.57
C ALA A 10 19.75 15.73 1.31
N THR A 11 19.66 16.71 2.22
CA THR A 11 18.72 17.83 2.12
C THR A 11 19.36 19.06 1.47
N LEU A 12 20.59 19.41 1.85
CA LEU A 12 21.25 20.65 1.42
C LEU A 12 21.98 20.55 0.08
N ASN A 13 22.33 19.36 -0.40
CA ASN A 13 23.06 19.23 -1.66
C ASN A 13 22.30 19.77 -2.88
N THR A 14 20.97 19.63 -2.90
CA THR A 14 20.13 20.22 -3.95
C THR A 14 20.25 21.75 -3.95
N PHE A 15 20.19 22.38 -2.78
CA PHE A 15 20.31 23.84 -2.64
C PHE A 15 21.72 24.36 -2.94
N ARG A 16 22.76 23.62 -2.52
CA ARG A 16 24.15 23.91 -2.89
C ARG A 16 24.37 23.78 -4.39
N GLY A 17 23.76 22.78 -5.02
CA GLY A 17 23.77 22.61 -6.48
C GLY A 17 23.15 23.80 -7.20
N MET A 18 21.99 24.25 -6.76
CA MET A 18 21.31 25.44 -7.28
C MET A 18 22.12 26.73 -7.07
N ALA A 19 22.73 26.92 -5.90
CA ALA A 19 23.60 28.07 -5.64
C ALA A 19 24.84 28.07 -6.55
N LYS A 20 25.48 26.91 -6.76
CA LYS A 20 26.59 26.76 -7.71
C LYS A 20 26.18 27.02 -9.16
N GLU A 21 24.96 26.65 -9.54
CA GLU A 21 24.43 26.98 -10.87
C GLU A 21 24.38 28.50 -11.08
N ILE A 22 23.81 29.24 -10.12
CA ILE A 22 23.74 30.72 -10.15
C ILE A 22 25.15 31.34 -10.20
N GLU A 23 26.08 30.82 -9.40
CA GLU A 23 27.49 31.26 -9.41
C GLU A 23 28.16 30.99 -10.77
N SER A 24 27.96 29.81 -11.35
CA SER A 24 28.52 29.44 -12.66
C SER A 24 27.98 30.29 -13.81
N LYS A 25 26.74 30.80 -13.67
CA LYS A 25 26.12 31.74 -14.63
C LYS A 25 26.58 33.19 -14.41
N GLY A 26 27.37 33.46 -13.37
CA GLY A 26 27.87 34.79 -13.04
C GLY A 26 26.77 35.77 -12.63
N LEU A 27 25.64 35.27 -12.15
CA LEU A 27 24.52 36.11 -11.74
C LEU A 27 24.83 36.78 -10.39
N THR A 28 24.46 38.04 -10.28
CA THR A 28 24.71 38.86 -9.08
C THR A 28 23.49 39.72 -8.76
N GLY A 29 23.40 40.21 -7.52
CA GLY A 29 22.36 41.12 -7.07
C GLY A 29 21.61 40.63 -5.83
N GLU A 30 20.66 41.44 -5.36
CA GLU A 30 19.97 41.26 -4.09
C GLU A 30 19.29 39.88 -3.95
N ALA A 31 18.73 39.35 -5.04
CA ALA A 31 18.13 38.02 -5.04
C ALA A 31 19.19 36.91 -4.82
N VAL A 32 20.36 37.03 -5.43
CA VAL A 32 21.47 36.07 -5.25
C VAL A 32 22.02 36.15 -3.83
N ASP A 33 22.15 37.36 -3.28
CA ASP A 33 22.63 37.57 -1.91
C ASP A 33 21.65 36.97 -0.89
N ASN A 34 20.34 37.21 -1.05
CA ASN A 34 19.31 36.68 -0.17
C ASN A 34 19.17 35.15 -0.28
N MET A 35 19.33 34.59 -1.47
CA MET A 35 19.38 33.13 -1.68
C MET A 35 20.56 32.52 -0.92
N ASN A 36 21.76 33.10 -1.06
CA ASN A 36 22.96 32.62 -0.38
C ASN A 36 22.89 32.80 1.14
N ALA A 37 22.27 33.89 1.62
CA ALA A 37 22.01 34.10 3.04
C ALA A 37 21.07 33.04 3.62
N ALA A 38 20.01 32.67 2.89
CA ALA A 38 19.10 31.59 3.31
C ALA A 38 19.83 30.23 3.37
N LEU A 39 20.67 29.92 2.38
CA LEU A 39 21.48 28.69 2.39
C LEU A 39 22.49 28.68 3.54
N ALA A 40 23.19 29.78 3.78
CA ALA A 40 24.13 29.90 4.90
C ALA A 40 23.42 29.72 6.25
N ARG A 41 22.19 30.24 6.39
CA ARG A 41 21.37 30.05 7.59
C ARG A 41 20.94 28.60 7.77
N MET A 42 20.55 27.92 6.69
CA MET A 42 20.24 26.48 6.71
C MET A 42 21.47 25.64 7.11
N GLU A 43 22.67 26.00 6.65
CA GLU A 43 23.91 25.32 7.07
C GLU A 43 24.30 25.62 8.51
N GLN A 44 24.06 26.85 8.98
CA GLN A 44 24.28 27.24 10.36
C GLN A 44 23.37 26.44 11.31
N LEU A 45 22.08 26.32 11.01
CA LEU A 45 21.13 25.54 11.81
C LEU A 45 21.55 24.05 11.91
N GLY A 46 22.07 23.47 10.83
CA GLY A 46 22.59 22.10 10.83
C GLY A 46 23.83 21.89 11.73
N ARG A 47 24.57 22.96 12.03
CA ARG A 47 25.70 22.96 12.98
C ARG A 47 25.27 23.25 14.42
N GLU A 48 24.20 24.02 14.61
CA GLU A 48 23.69 24.44 15.91
C GLU A 48 22.80 23.38 16.59
N LEU A 49 22.04 22.64 15.79
CA LEU A 49 21.05 21.68 16.27
C LEU A 49 21.59 20.25 16.24
N ASP A 50 21.03 19.40 17.09
CA ASP A 50 21.39 17.99 17.21
C ASP A 50 20.25 17.01 16.91
N ASP A 51 19.07 17.55 16.61
CA ASP A 51 17.89 16.81 16.19
C ASP A 51 17.40 17.31 14.82
N PHE A 52 17.21 16.37 13.89
CA PHE A 52 16.83 16.68 12.51
C PHE A 52 15.38 17.18 12.38
N MET A 53 14.49 16.81 13.30
CA MET A 53 13.11 17.31 13.31
C MET A 53 13.04 18.75 13.82
N ASP A 54 13.82 19.11 14.85
CA ASP A 54 13.93 20.51 15.30
C ASP A 54 14.58 21.39 14.23
N TYR A 55 15.58 20.85 13.52
CA TYR A 55 16.14 21.49 12.32
C TYR A 55 15.10 21.77 11.25
N ASN A 56 14.31 20.77 10.83
CA ASN A 56 13.26 20.98 9.84
C ASN A 56 12.19 21.95 10.33
N GLY A 57 11.82 21.88 11.61
CA GLY A 57 10.88 22.81 12.23
C GLY A 57 11.37 24.26 12.17
N ARG A 58 12.65 24.50 12.48
CA ARG A 58 13.29 25.82 12.40
C ARG A 58 13.39 26.33 10.97
N VAL A 59 13.81 25.48 10.03
CA VAL A 59 13.93 25.82 8.61
C VAL A 59 12.56 26.18 8.02
N MET A 60 11.49 25.49 8.41
CA MET A 60 10.11 25.83 8.01
C MET A 60 9.60 27.11 8.69
N ASN A 61 9.83 27.27 10.00
CA ASN A 61 9.40 28.47 10.74
C ASN A 61 10.08 29.75 10.23
N GLU A 62 11.36 29.67 9.87
CA GLU A 62 12.13 30.77 9.25
C GLU A 62 11.85 30.90 7.73
N ASN A 63 10.99 30.04 7.16
CA ASN A 63 10.65 29.96 5.73
C ASN A 63 11.88 29.88 4.80
N LEU A 64 12.95 29.22 5.22
CA LEU A 64 14.23 29.28 4.49
C LEU A 64 14.16 28.57 3.14
N TYR A 65 13.41 27.48 3.00
CA TYR A 65 13.18 26.83 1.70
C TYR A 65 12.40 27.69 0.72
N GLY A 66 11.35 28.35 1.22
CA GLY A 66 10.55 29.29 0.43
C GLY A 66 11.38 30.50 0.00
N ASN A 67 12.12 31.09 0.93
CA ASN A 67 12.98 32.25 0.68
C ASN A 67 14.10 31.91 -0.30
N PHE A 68 14.75 30.75 -0.18
CA PHE A 68 15.76 30.32 -1.16
C PHE A 68 15.13 30.15 -2.55
N SER A 69 14.01 29.44 -2.66
CA SER A 69 13.40 29.11 -3.95
C SER A 69 12.80 30.34 -4.67
N ASP A 70 12.18 31.26 -3.93
CA ASP A 70 11.67 32.53 -4.49
C ASP A 70 12.83 33.38 -5.02
N ASN A 71 13.91 33.53 -4.25
CA ASN A 71 15.06 34.32 -4.66
C ASN A 71 15.86 33.68 -5.80
N TYR A 72 15.99 32.34 -5.82
CA TYR A 72 16.56 31.61 -6.95
C TYR A 72 15.72 31.83 -8.23
N GLY A 73 14.40 31.71 -8.13
CA GLY A 73 13.49 32.02 -9.24
C GLY A 73 13.61 33.46 -9.73
N ARG A 74 13.70 34.44 -8.81
CA ARG A 74 13.89 35.85 -9.15
C ARG A 74 15.24 36.12 -9.81
N ALA A 75 16.31 35.46 -9.39
CA ALA A 75 17.62 35.57 -10.01
C ALA A 75 17.60 35.07 -11.47
N LEU A 76 16.95 33.94 -11.73
CA LEU A 76 16.75 33.41 -13.09
C LEU A 76 15.82 34.28 -13.93
N ILE A 77 14.75 34.83 -13.35
CA ILE A 77 13.85 35.77 -14.04
C ILE A 77 14.59 37.07 -14.37
N ALA A 78 15.47 37.56 -13.48
CA ALA A 78 16.28 38.75 -13.73
C ALA A 78 17.30 38.50 -14.85
N GLU A 79 17.93 37.33 -14.89
CA GLU A 79 18.77 36.89 -16.02
C GLU A 79 17.97 36.84 -17.32
N ALA A 80 16.80 36.19 -17.31
CA ALA A 80 15.93 36.09 -18.48
C ALA A 80 15.46 37.47 -18.96
N LYS A 81 15.13 38.38 -18.02
CA LYS A 81 14.77 39.77 -18.33
C LYS A 81 15.94 40.57 -18.86
N ALA A 82 17.14 40.45 -18.29
CA ALA A 82 18.33 41.14 -18.78
C ALA A 82 18.74 40.64 -20.18
N ALA A 83 18.59 39.33 -20.43
CA ALA A 83 18.75 38.74 -21.76
C ALA A 83 17.65 39.18 -22.75
N GLN A 84 16.43 39.47 -22.27
CA GLN A 84 15.30 39.98 -23.05
C GLN A 84 15.37 41.50 -23.33
N GLU A 85 15.80 42.33 -22.38
CA GLU A 85 15.94 43.78 -22.54
C GLU A 85 17.03 44.14 -23.57
N ALA A 86 18.07 43.30 -23.70
CA ALA A 86 19.11 43.47 -24.71
C ALA A 86 18.71 43.04 -26.14
N LYS A 87 17.60 42.30 -26.32
CA LYS A 87 17.18 41.72 -27.62
C LYS A 87 15.78 42.12 -28.10
N GLY A 88 14.98 42.77 -27.26
CA GLY A 88 13.57 43.06 -27.56
C GLY A 88 12.67 41.83 -27.34
N TYR A 89 11.39 42.09 -27.11
CA TYR A 89 10.36 41.08 -26.83
C TYR A 89 10.11 40.21 -28.08
N ASP A 90 10.64 38.98 -28.09
CA ASP A 90 10.46 38.02 -29.18
C ASP A 90 9.52 36.87 -28.76
N ASP A 91 8.25 37.00 -29.15
CA ASP A 91 7.20 35.98 -28.97
C ASP A 91 7.60 34.61 -29.52
N ALA A 92 8.40 34.57 -30.60
CA ALA A 92 8.84 33.32 -31.20
C ALA A 92 9.82 32.57 -30.28
N THR A 93 10.73 33.30 -29.61
CA THR A 93 11.65 32.71 -28.64
C THR A 93 10.90 32.15 -27.42
N LEU A 94 9.91 32.86 -26.89
CA LEU A 94 9.14 32.38 -25.72
C LEU A 94 8.21 31.20 -26.06
N LEU A 95 7.57 31.23 -27.23
CA LEU A 95 6.79 30.10 -27.72
C LEU A 95 7.68 28.86 -27.89
N LYS A 96 8.87 29.03 -28.48
CA LYS A 96 9.86 27.96 -28.61
C LYS A 96 10.27 27.39 -27.26
N GLN A 97 10.59 28.24 -26.28
CA GLN A 97 10.91 27.78 -24.92
C GLN A 97 9.76 26.99 -24.28
N SER A 98 8.52 27.42 -24.48
CA SER A 98 7.34 26.74 -23.97
C SER A 98 7.17 25.35 -24.62
N VAL A 99 7.32 25.26 -25.94
CA VAL A 99 7.26 23.99 -26.68
C VAL A 99 8.42 23.06 -26.29
N ASP A 100 9.63 23.58 -26.16
CA ASP A 100 10.81 22.81 -25.75
C ASP A 100 10.65 22.27 -24.33
N ALA A 101 10.05 23.02 -23.41
CA ALA A 101 9.71 22.53 -22.07
C ALA A 101 8.68 21.38 -22.10
N LEU A 102 7.66 21.45 -22.96
CA LEU A 102 6.68 20.36 -23.15
C LEU A 102 7.36 19.10 -23.73
N LYS A 103 8.28 19.26 -24.69
CA LYS A 103 9.08 18.14 -25.22
C LYS A 103 9.95 17.50 -24.14
N GLN A 104 10.58 18.32 -23.29
CA GLN A 104 11.35 17.84 -22.14
C GLN A 104 10.46 17.10 -21.13
N ALA A 105 9.22 17.55 -20.91
CA ALA A 105 8.27 16.86 -20.04
C ALA A 105 7.92 15.45 -20.56
N ILE A 106 7.65 15.29 -21.87
CA ILE A 106 7.45 13.96 -22.48
C ILE A 106 8.68 13.09 -22.26
N LYS A 107 9.87 13.62 -22.57
CA LYS A 107 11.12 12.90 -22.38
C LYS A 107 11.32 12.48 -20.91
N ALA A 108 11.03 13.37 -19.96
CA ALA A 108 11.15 13.06 -18.53
C ALA A 108 10.18 11.95 -18.09
N ILE A 109 8.96 11.91 -18.63
CA ILE A 109 8.01 10.82 -18.36
C ILE A 109 8.53 9.49 -18.94
N GLU A 110 9.05 9.51 -20.17
CA GLU A 110 9.63 8.33 -20.82
C GLU A 110 10.87 7.81 -20.10
N ASP A 111 11.77 8.71 -19.72
CA ASP A 111 12.99 8.39 -18.97
C ASP A 111 12.63 7.92 -17.56
N GLY A 112 11.65 8.54 -16.89
CA GLY A 112 11.14 8.07 -15.60
C GLY A 112 10.58 6.64 -15.64
N LYS A 113 9.92 6.25 -16.74
CA LYS A 113 9.51 4.84 -16.95
C LYS A 113 10.72 3.91 -17.09
N LYS A 114 11.72 4.30 -17.89
CA LYS A 114 12.96 3.50 -18.05
C LYS A 114 13.70 3.37 -16.72
N ASP A 115 13.79 4.45 -15.96
CA ASP A 115 14.44 4.48 -14.65
C ASP A 115 13.69 3.60 -13.65
N ALA A 116 12.35 3.65 -13.62
CA ALA A 116 11.55 2.76 -12.78
C ALA A 116 11.75 1.28 -13.14
N MET A 117 11.81 0.95 -14.43
CA MET A 117 12.10 -0.41 -14.89
C MET A 117 13.52 -0.84 -14.48
N ALA A 118 14.53 0.00 -14.74
CA ALA A 118 15.91 -0.26 -14.37
C ALA A 118 16.09 -0.39 -12.85
N GLU A 119 15.37 0.41 -12.05
CA GLU A 119 15.39 0.31 -10.59
C GLU A 119 14.69 -0.96 -10.10
N SER A 120 13.59 -1.38 -10.76
CA SER A 120 12.95 -2.66 -10.43
C SER A 120 13.85 -3.87 -10.62
N ASP A 121 14.81 -3.77 -11.55
CA ASP A 121 15.86 -4.76 -11.73
C ASP A 121 16.96 -4.66 -10.64
N LYS A 122 17.10 -3.49 -9.98
CA LYS A 122 18.05 -3.23 -8.88
C LYS A 122 17.54 -3.55 -7.48
N VAL A 123 16.22 -3.65 -7.23
CA VAL A 123 15.61 -4.11 -5.94
C VAL A 123 16.01 -5.56 -5.57
N LYS A 124 16.98 -6.12 -6.30
CA LYS A 124 17.70 -7.37 -6.09
C LYS A 124 18.94 -7.23 -5.18
N SER A 125 19.20 -6.06 -4.57
CA SER A 125 20.33 -5.92 -3.64
C SER A 125 20.00 -6.41 -2.22
N LYS A 126 21.04 -6.82 -1.49
CA LYS A 126 21.03 -7.15 -0.06
C LYS A 126 20.29 -6.11 0.81
N GLU A 127 20.20 -4.87 0.34
CA GLU A 127 19.53 -3.74 1.03
C GLU A 127 18.01 -3.78 0.87
N GLY A 128 17.46 -4.18 -0.29
CA GLY A 128 16.01 -4.34 -0.49
C GLY A 128 15.43 -5.45 0.39
N TYR A 129 16.15 -6.57 0.49
CA TYR A 129 15.81 -7.65 1.43
C TYR A 129 16.02 -7.24 2.89
N ALA A 130 17.07 -6.47 3.21
CA ALA A 130 17.30 -5.96 4.56
C ALA A 130 16.23 -4.95 5.00
N MET A 131 15.69 -4.15 4.08
CA MET A 131 14.62 -3.18 4.31
C MET A 131 13.26 -3.87 4.47
N MET A 132 12.97 -4.88 3.65
CA MET A 132 11.83 -5.78 3.87
C MET A 132 11.95 -6.49 5.23
N LYS A 133 13.13 -7.03 5.57
CA LYS A 133 13.44 -7.65 6.87
C LYS A 133 13.32 -6.66 8.03
N SER A 134 13.65 -5.39 7.86
CA SER A 134 13.51 -4.37 8.91
C SER A 134 12.05 -3.96 9.14
N HIS A 135 11.22 -3.94 8.10
CA HIS A 135 9.77 -3.79 8.24
C HIS A 135 9.10 -4.98 8.94
N PHE A 136 9.55 -6.20 8.65
CA PHE A 136 9.02 -7.41 9.30
C PHE A 136 9.65 -7.74 10.67
N ARG A 137 10.75 -7.09 11.06
CA ARG A 137 11.39 -7.26 12.39
C ARG A 137 10.50 -6.79 13.54
N ASN A 138 9.58 -5.87 13.28
CA ASN A 138 8.64 -5.36 14.27
C ASN A 138 7.38 -6.23 14.42
N ASP A 139 7.24 -7.29 13.60
CA ASP A 139 6.22 -8.33 13.76
C ASP A 139 6.88 -9.60 14.33
N PRO A 140 6.62 -9.95 15.61
CA PRO A 140 7.21 -11.12 16.27
C PRO A 140 6.90 -12.44 15.56
N LYS A 141 5.81 -12.53 14.79
CA LYS A 141 5.41 -13.74 14.06
C LYS A 141 6.21 -13.90 12.75
N MET A 142 6.56 -12.81 12.08
CA MET A 142 7.30 -12.84 10.80
C MET A 142 8.82 -12.94 10.98
N SER A 143 9.36 -12.36 12.05
CA SER A 143 10.80 -12.37 12.35
C SER A 143 11.39 -13.79 12.45
N LYS A 144 10.61 -14.76 12.96
CA LYS A 144 11.05 -16.16 13.13
C LYS A 144 10.80 -17.05 11.91
N LEU A 145 9.78 -16.74 11.09
CA LEU A 145 9.56 -17.37 9.77
C LEU A 145 10.72 -17.06 8.81
N LEU A 146 11.25 -15.83 8.88
CA LEU A 146 12.43 -15.39 8.13
C LEU A 146 13.73 -16.07 8.59
N GLY A 147 13.84 -16.48 9.86
CA GLY A 147 15.01 -17.20 10.39
C GLY A 147 15.21 -18.59 9.77
N ASN A 148 14.13 -19.30 9.44
CA ASN A 148 14.19 -20.60 8.75
C ASN A 148 14.49 -20.47 7.24
N ILE A 149 14.38 -19.25 6.69
CA ILE A 149 14.71 -18.94 5.29
C ILE A 149 16.22 -18.64 5.14
N GLU A 150 16.95 -18.31 6.22
CA GLU A 150 18.36 -17.89 6.16
C GLU A 150 19.30 -18.93 5.51
N GLY A 151 18.98 -20.23 5.60
CA GLY A 151 19.72 -21.29 4.87
C GLY A 151 19.30 -21.49 3.40
N ALA A 152 18.16 -20.93 2.98
CA ALA A 152 17.67 -20.92 1.60
C ALA A 152 18.11 -19.67 0.82
N VAL A 153 18.39 -18.54 1.50
CA VAL A 153 18.73 -17.24 0.87
C VAL A 153 19.98 -17.31 0.00
N ASP A 154 21.05 -17.97 0.44
CA ASP A 154 22.31 -18.04 -0.31
C ASP A 154 22.22 -18.93 -1.57
N LYS A 155 21.30 -19.90 -1.60
CA LYS A 155 20.99 -20.69 -2.81
C LYS A 155 20.05 -19.94 -3.75
N THR A 156 19.17 -19.08 -3.23
CA THR A 156 18.23 -18.29 -4.04
C THR A 156 18.87 -17.12 -4.78
N GLN A 157 20.00 -16.55 -4.33
CA GLN A 157 20.62 -15.43 -5.04
C GLN A 157 21.12 -15.84 -6.44
N ALA A 158 21.85 -16.95 -6.54
CA ALA A 158 22.32 -17.47 -7.83
C ALA A 158 21.15 -17.94 -8.73
N GLU A 159 20.08 -18.50 -8.16
CA GLU A 159 18.86 -18.86 -8.90
C GLU A 159 18.02 -17.63 -9.32
N GLN A 160 18.03 -16.55 -8.55
CA GLN A 160 17.34 -15.28 -8.85
C GLN A 160 18.11 -14.46 -9.90
N GLU A 161 19.44 -14.47 -9.82
CA GLU A 161 20.33 -13.93 -10.86
C GLU A 161 20.24 -14.77 -12.14
N ALA A 162 20.09 -16.10 -12.05
CA ALA A 162 19.88 -16.95 -13.23
C ALA A 162 18.45 -16.85 -13.82
N ASN A 163 17.47 -16.35 -13.07
CA ASN A 163 16.07 -16.20 -13.50
C ASN A 163 15.59 -14.74 -13.34
N LEU A 164 16.38 -13.78 -13.84
CA LEU A 164 16.12 -12.34 -13.71
C LEU A 164 14.70 -11.94 -14.16
N ASP A 165 14.20 -12.55 -15.24
CA ASP A 165 12.88 -12.29 -15.84
C ASP A 165 11.70 -12.76 -14.96
N LYS A 166 11.95 -13.77 -14.11
CA LYS A 166 10.96 -14.37 -13.21
C LYS A 166 10.53 -13.42 -12.09
N TYR A 167 11.46 -12.59 -11.61
CA TYR A 167 11.27 -11.73 -10.43
C TYR A 167 11.33 -10.23 -10.71
N SER A 168 11.72 -9.81 -11.91
CA SER A 168 11.70 -8.39 -12.31
C SER A 168 10.27 -7.84 -12.32
N ASN A 169 10.03 -6.63 -11.82
CA ASN A 169 8.73 -5.95 -11.96
C ASN A 169 8.66 -5.10 -13.25
N ALA A 170 9.69 -5.13 -14.11
CA ALA A 170 9.77 -4.28 -15.28
C ALA A 170 8.59 -4.51 -16.25
N HIS A 171 8.08 -5.75 -16.32
CA HIS A 171 6.91 -6.09 -17.13
C HIS A 171 5.62 -5.45 -16.59
N GLU A 172 5.38 -5.56 -15.29
CA GLU A 172 4.25 -4.92 -14.61
C GLU A 172 4.33 -3.39 -14.72
N ILE A 173 5.51 -2.80 -14.48
CA ILE A 173 5.76 -1.37 -14.68
C ILE A 173 5.48 -0.97 -16.12
N ASN A 174 5.88 -1.77 -17.11
CA ASN A 174 5.64 -1.45 -18.51
C ASN A 174 4.14 -1.41 -18.85
N ILE A 175 3.35 -2.31 -18.27
CA ILE A 175 1.89 -2.41 -18.46
C ILE A 175 1.15 -1.30 -17.69
N ASP A 176 1.52 -1.04 -16.45
CA ASP A 176 0.84 -0.08 -15.58
C ASP A 176 1.26 1.37 -15.87
N PHE A 177 2.53 1.60 -16.21
CA PHE A 177 3.04 2.90 -16.64
C PHE A 177 2.71 3.13 -18.12
N GLN A 178 1.43 3.41 -18.37
CA GLN A 178 0.88 3.73 -19.69
C GLN A 178 1.30 5.14 -20.11
N THR A 179 2.50 5.27 -20.66
CA THR A 179 3.10 6.57 -21.03
C THR A 179 2.18 7.45 -21.87
N GLU A 180 1.43 6.86 -22.81
CA GLU A 180 0.48 7.57 -23.68
C GLU A 180 -0.61 8.32 -22.88
N VAL A 181 -1.07 7.77 -21.76
CA VAL A 181 -2.09 8.39 -20.89
C VAL A 181 -1.59 9.72 -20.31
N TYR A 182 -0.27 9.88 -20.17
CA TYR A 182 0.36 11.10 -19.66
C TYR A 182 0.86 12.02 -20.77
N THR A 183 1.31 11.47 -21.91
CA THR A 183 2.02 12.24 -22.94
C THR A 183 1.10 12.76 -24.04
N LYS A 184 -0.05 12.14 -24.30
CA LYS A 184 -0.91 12.52 -25.42
C LYS A 184 -1.36 13.98 -25.39
N SER A 185 -1.92 14.44 -24.28
CA SER A 185 -2.35 15.84 -24.13
C SER A 185 -1.20 16.84 -24.23
N ILE A 186 0.00 16.44 -23.81
CA ILE A 186 1.23 17.24 -23.92
C ILE A 186 1.66 17.32 -25.38
N GLN A 187 1.60 16.20 -26.11
CA GLN A 187 1.92 16.14 -27.53
C GLN A 187 0.95 16.99 -28.37
N ASP A 188 -0.34 17.01 -28.03
CA ASP A 188 -1.32 17.86 -28.70
C ASP A 188 -0.99 19.35 -28.55
N LEU A 189 -0.44 19.77 -27.40
CA LEU A 189 0.04 21.14 -27.22
C LEU A 189 1.36 21.42 -27.96
N ILE A 190 2.28 20.46 -28.02
CA ILE A 190 3.48 20.61 -28.84
C ILE A 190 3.08 20.84 -30.30
N ASN A 191 2.16 20.00 -30.83
CA ASN A 191 1.65 20.12 -32.19
C ASN A 191 1.01 21.49 -32.44
N LEU A 192 0.23 22.00 -31.48
CA LEU A 192 -0.36 23.34 -31.55
C LEU A 192 0.71 24.44 -31.59
N GLY A 193 1.72 24.35 -30.72
CA GLY A 193 2.79 25.34 -30.65
C GLY A 193 3.69 25.37 -31.89
N GLU A 194 3.73 24.28 -32.64
CA GLU A 194 4.50 24.14 -33.89
C GLU A 194 3.70 24.53 -35.14
N GLU A 195 2.42 24.88 -35.03
CA GLU A 195 1.61 25.32 -36.17
C GLU A 195 2.23 26.56 -36.86
N PRO A 196 2.29 26.60 -38.21
CA PRO A 196 2.81 27.74 -38.93
C PRO A 196 2.08 29.04 -38.56
N GLY A 197 2.85 30.07 -38.18
CA GLY A 197 2.30 31.37 -37.79
C GLY A 197 1.68 31.40 -36.39
N MET A 198 1.94 30.39 -35.55
CA MET A 198 1.61 30.43 -34.13
C MET A 198 2.45 31.48 -33.39
N THR A 199 1.81 32.23 -32.50
CA THR A 199 2.47 33.18 -31.58
C THR A 199 2.16 32.78 -30.15
N LEU A 200 2.99 33.16 -29.17
CA LEU A 200 2.75 32.81 -27.78
C LEU A 200 1.36 33.24 -27.28
N PRO A 201 0.87 34.48 -27.52
CA PRO A 201 -0.47 34.88 -27.10
C PRO A 201 -1.58 34.02 -27.73
N ARG A 202 -1.44 33.66 -29.00
CA ARG A 202 -2.41 32.81 -29.71
C ARG A 202 -2.39 31.37 -29.18
N PHE A 203 -1.19 30.85 -28.92
CA PHE A 203 -0.98 29.53 -28.33
C PHE A 203 -1.67 29.42 -26.96
N LEU A 204 -1.37 30.35 -26.04
CA LEU A 204 -1.95 30.38 -24.69
C LEU A 204 -3.47 30.55 -24.73
N LYS A 205 -3.97 31.42 -25.62
CA LYS A 205 -5.40 31.60 -25.82
C LYS A 205 -6.08 30.30 -26.27
N ILE A 206 -5.58 29.65 -27.31
CA ILE A 206 -6.17 28.40 -27.83
C ILE A 206 -6.08 27.28 -26.79
N GLN A 207 -4.96 27.17 -26.07
CA GLN A 207 -4.77 26.21 -24.99
C GLN A 207 -5.89 26.33 -23.94
N ILE A 208 -6.18 27.56 -23.48
CA ILE A 208 -7.22 27.83 -22.47
C ILE A 208 -8.62 27.62 -23.04
N GLU A 209 -8.90 28.14 -24.24
CA GLU A 209 -10.22 28.05 -24.89
C GLU A 209 -10.62 26.61 -25.22
N LYS A 210 -9.64 25.74 -25.51
CA LYS A 210 -9.86 24.31 -25.77
C LYS A 210 -9.65 23.43 -24.54
N GLY A 211 -9.24 23.99 -23.39
CA GLY A 211 -8.99 23.26 -22.15
C GLY A 211 -7.81 22.28 -22.21
N MET A 212 -6.87 22.52 -23.10
CA MET A 212 -5.69 21.67 -23.29
C MET A 212 -4.75 21.75 -22.08
N ASP A 213 -4.73 22.87 -21.35
CA ASP A 213 -4.06 22.98 -20.05
C ASP A 213 -4.63 22.01 -19.02
N LYS A 214 -5.96 21.82 -19.02
CA LYS A 214 -6.66 20.88 -18.12
C LYS A 214 -6.43 19.44 -18.50
N ALA A 215 -6.45 19.12 -19.79
CA ALA A 215 -6.19 17.78 -20.28
C ALA A 215 -4.78 17.25 -19.90
N MET A 216 -3.81 18.13 -19.66
CA MET A 216 -2.48 17.77 -19.19
C MET A 216 -2.35 17.55 -17.68
N GLU A 217 -3.38 17.83 -16.87
CA GLU A 217 -3.31 17.66 -15.40
C GLU A 217 -3.29 16.18 -14.97
N GLY A 218 -3.24 15.21 -15.90
CA GLY A 218 -3.16 13.78 -15.60
C GLY A 218 -4.50 13.14 -15.23
N SER A 219 -5.61 13.80 -15.58
CA SER A 219 -6.97 13.35 -15.25
C SER A 219 -7.22 11.90 -15.70
N GLN A 220 -6.85 11.55 -16.93
CA GLN A 220 -7.07 10.22 -17.48
C GLN A 220 -6.31 9.14 -16.68
N ALA A 221 -5.09 9.43 -16.21
CA ALA A 221 -4.35 8.52 -15.34
C ALA A 221 -5.08 8.30 -14.00
N GLN A 222 -5.67 9.35 -13.45
CA GLN A 222 -6.48 9.24 -12.24
C GLN A 222 -7.72 8.36 -12.45
N LEU A 223 -8.40 8.44 -13.60
CA LEU A 223 -9.53 7.56 -13.92
C LEU A 223 -9.09 6.08 -13.97
N THR A 224 -8.04 5.79 -14.74
CA THR A 224 -7.48 4.43 -14.85
C THR A 224 -7.10 3.86 -13.48
N ALA A 225 -6.51 4.68 -12.60
CA ALA A 225 -6.17 4.27 -11.24
C ALA A 225 -7.42 3.92 -10.40
N ILE A 226 -8.47 4.73 -10.45
CA ILE A 226 -9.71 4.47 -9.70
C ILE A 226 -10.39 3.18 -10.20
N GLU A 227 -10.42 2.97 -11.52
CA GLU A 227 -10.98 1.76 -12.12
C GLU A 227 -10.19 0.51 -11.69
N LEU A 228 -8.86 0.59 -11.69
CA LEU A 228 -8.00 -0.48 -11.20
C LEU A 228 -8.20 -0.77 -9.70
N GLU A 229 -8.29 0.27 -8.87
CA GLU A 229 -8.57 0.12 -7.43
C GLU A 229 -9.92 -0.56 -7.17
N LEU A 230 -10.95 -0.26 -7.98
CA LEU A 230 -12.25 -0.91 -7.90
C LEU A 230 -12.19 -2.38 -8.32
N GLU A 231 -11.50 -2.71 -9.41
CA GLU A 231 -11.29 -4.10 -9.84
C GLU A 231 -10.57 -4.90 -8.76
N TYR A 232 -9.50 -4.34 -8.20
CA TYR A 232 -8.76 -4.95 -7.11
C TYR A 232 -9.64 -5.19 -5.88
N ALA A 233 -10.45 -4.20 -5.49
CA ALA A 233 -11.40 -4.34 -4.38
C ALA A 233 -12.42 -5.47 -4.62
N LYS A 234 -12.89 -5.64 -5.86
CA LYS A 234 -13.84 -6.71 -6.24
C LYS A 234 -13.19 -8.09 -6.23
N VAL A 235 -11.96 -8.21 -6.72
CA VAL A 235 -11.21 -9.47 -6.75
C VAL A 235 -10.87 -9.94 -5.34
N GLN A 236 -10.37 -9.02 -4.51
CA GLN A 236 -10.06 -9.28 -3.12
C GLN A 236 -11.34 -9.51 -2.30
N ALA A 237 -12.43 -8.80 -2.55
CA ALA A 237 -13.69 -9.01 -1.82
C ALA A 237 -13.50 -9.09 -0.28
N ILE A 238 -12.63 -8.26 0.29
CA ILE A 238 -12.34 -8.25 1.74
C ILE A 238 -13.55 -7.73 2.54
N SER A 239 -14.23 -6.72 1.97
CA SER A 239 -15.39 -6.07 2.57
C SER A 239 -16.29 -5.51 1.46
N PRO A 240 -17.63 -5.62 1.59
CA PRO A 240 -18.55 -5.00 0.65
C PRO A 240 -18.41 -3.47 0.66
N TYR A 241 -18.04 -2.89 1.81
CA TYR A 241 -17.95 -1.44 1.96
C TYR A 241 -16.74 -0.85 1.23
N ILE A 242 -15.64 -1.62 1.06
CA ILE A 242 -14.49 -1.16 0.25
C ILE A 242 -14.92 -1.05 -1.21
N ILE A 243 -15.69 -2.04 -1.69
CA ILE A 243 -16.22 -2.03 -3.05
C ILE A 243 -17.17 -0.83 -3.23
N GLN A 244 -18.12 -0.63 -2.31
CA GLN A 244 -19.06 0.51 -2.36
C GLN A 244 -18.34 1.86 -2.35
N GLN A 245 -17.31 2.03 -1.52
CA GLN A 245 -16.50 3.24 -1.51
C GLN A 245 -15.88 3.50 -2.89
N LYS A 246 -15.26 2.48 -3.50
CA LYS A 246 -14.60 2.62 -4.81
C LYS A 246 -15.60 2.84 -5.95
N GLU A 247 -16.79 2.28 -5.86
CA GLU A 247 -17.89 2.58 -6.78
C GLU A 247 -18.36 4.04 -6.65
N GLU A 248 -18.46 4.57 -5.43
CA GLU A 248 -18.84 5.97 -5.18
C GLU A 248 -17.75 6.95 -5.64
N GLU A 249 -16.47 6.63 -5.44
CA GLU A 249 -15.33 7.40 -5.96
C GLU A 249 -15.34 7.45 -7.50
N LEU A 250 -15.56 6.32 -8.16
CA LEU A 250 -15.64 6.25 -9.63
C LEU A 250 -16.85 7.01 -10.16
N ALA A 251 -18.02 6.87 -9.52
CA ALA A 251 -19.23 7.58 -9.90
C ALA A 251 -19.06 9.10 -9.74
N LEU A 252 -18.44 9.55 -8.64
CA LEU A 252 -18.11 10.96 -8.42
C LEU A 252 -17.21 11.49 -9.54
N TYR A 253 -16.14 10.76 -9.86
CA TYR A 253 -15.22 11.17 -10.92
C TYR A 253 -15.94 11.28 -12.27
N LYS A 254 -16.72 10.26 -12.65
CA LYS A 254 -17.48 10.25 -13.93
C LYS A 254 -18.49 11.38 -14.01
N HIS A 255 -19.22 11.63 -12.92
CA HIS A 255 -20.17 12.73 -12.84
C HIS A 255 -19.48 14.10 -12.99
N MET A 256 -18.41 14.34 -12.24
CA MET A 256 -17.67 15.60 -12.32
C MET A 256 -17.00 15.81 -13.69
N SER A 257 -16.54 14.73 -14.32
CA SER A 257 -15.98 14.78 -15.68
C SER A 257 -17.05 15.18 -16.69
N ALA A 258 -18.26 14.62 -16.59
CA ALA A 258 -19.37 14.92 -17.49
C ALA A 258 -19.88 16.39 -17.36
N GLU A 259 -19.80 16.97 -16.16
CA GLU A 259 -20.16 18.38 -15.93
C GLU A 259 -19.05 19.37 -16.29
N ALA A 260 -17.81 18.90 -16.40
CA ALA A 260 -16.68 19.77 -16.67
C ALA A 260 -16.67 20.22 -18.15
N PRO A 261 -16.37 21.51 -18.44
CA PRO A 261 -16.37 22.04 -19.81
C PRO A 261 -15.50 21.26 -20.81
N TYR A 262 -14.44 20.61 -20.31
CA TYR A 262 -13.44 19.90 -21.12
C TYR A 262 -13.38 18.40 -20.81
N GLY A 263 -14.39 17.85 -20.13
CA GLY A 263 -14.37 16.44 -19.72
C GLY A 263 -13.37 16.11 -18.60
N VAL A 264 -12.71 17.14 -18.02
CA VAL A 264 -11.70 16.99 -16.97
C VAL A 264 -12.20 17.62 -15.68
N PRO A 265 -12.45 16.83 -14.62
CA PRO A 265 -12.90 17.35 -13.34
C PRO A 265 -11.82 18.25 -12.73
N ASN A 266 -12.26 19.30 -12.03
CA ASN A 266 -11.34 20.12 -11.25
C ASN A 266 -10.68 19.27 -10.16
N SER A 267 -9.36 19.05 -10.27
CA SER A 267 -8.56 18.17 -9.42
C SER A 267 -8.66 18.51 -7.92
N LYS A 268 -8.63 19.80 -7.57
CA LYS A 268 -8.78 20.26 -6.17
C LYS A 268 -10.18 19.95 -5.61
N LYS A 269 -11.23 20.27 -6.37
CA LYS A 269 -12.62 19.97 -5.98
C LYS A 269 -12.85 18.47 -5.86
N TYR A 270 -12.36 17.69 -6.82
CA TYR A 270 -12.45 16.23 -6.79
C TYR A 270 -11.75 15.66 -5.56
N GLY A 271 -10.51 16.09 -5.28
CA GLY A 271 -9.76 15.64 -4.10
C GLY A 271 -10.41 16.00 -2.76
N TYR A 272 -11.18 17.09 -2.68
CA TYR A 272 -11.97 17.40 -1.48
C TYR A 272 -13.21 16.51 -1.36
N LEU A 273 -13.94 16.29 -2.45
CA LEU A 273 -15.15 15.45 -2.46
C LEU A 273 -14.83 13.97 -2.27
N ARG A 274 -13.74 13.47 -2.87
CA ARG A 274 -13.21 12.13 -2.62
C ARG A 274 -12.89 11.91 -1.14
N ARG A 275 -12.21 12.86 -0.49
CA ARG A 275 -11.93 12.79 0.96
C ARG A 275 -13.20 12.75 1.83
N LYS A 276 -14.30 13.38 1.39
CA LYS A 276 -15.59 13.23 2.08
C LYS A 276 -16.14 11.82 1.97
N ILE A 277 -15.99 11.18 0.82
CA ILE A 277 -16.35 9.77 0.64
C ILE A 277 -15.48 8.90 1.55
N GLU A 278 -14.16 9.10 1.55
CA GLU A 278 -13.22 8.35 2.42
C GLU A 278 -13.61 8.49 3.91
N HIS A 279 -13.83 9.71 4.41
CA HIS A 279 -14.27 9.93 5.79
C HIS A 279 -15.64 9.34 6.12
N LYS A 280 -16.55 9.23 5.14
CA LYS A 280 -17.86 8.56 5.33
C LYS A 280 -17.68 7.06 5.58
N TYR A 281 -16.75 6.41 4.88
CA TYR A 281 -16.55 4.96 5.00
C TYR A 281 -15.53 4.56 6.07
N GLU A 282 -14.61 5.44 6.46
CA GLU A 282 -13.62 5.16 7.52
C GLU A 282 -14.20 4.53 8.80
N PRO A 283 -15.24 5.10 9.46
CA PRO A 283 -15.83 4.46 10.64
C PRO A 283 -16.51 3.12 10.33
N ILE A 284 -17.00 2.92 9.10
CA ILE A 284 -17.65 1.67 8.66
C ILE A 284 -16.60 0.57 8.51
N HIS A 285 -15.49 0.86 7.82
CA HIS A 285 -14.36 -0.07 7.71
C HIS A 285 -13.79 -0.44 9.06
N ASN A 286 -13.57 0.56 9.92
CA ASN A 286 -13.06 0.33 11.27
C ASN A 286 -14.01 -0.59 12.05
N ARG A 287 -15.34 -0.36 11.97
CA ARG A 287 -16.32 -1.24 12.64
C ARG A 287 -16.30 -2.66 12.05
N TRP A 288 -16.24 -2.80 10.73
CA TRP A 288 -16.16 -4.08 10.03
C TRP A 288 -14.92 -4.90 10.44
N ASP A 289 -13.75 -4.28 10.40
CA ASP A 289 -12.48 -4.93 10.74
C ASP A 289 -12.40 -5.28 12.23
N GLN A 290 -12.86 -4.37 13.11
CA GLN A 290 -12.90 -4.66 14.54
C GLN A 290 -13.85 -5.81 14.84
N MET A 291 -15.01 -5.85 14.18
CA MET A 291 -15.94 -6.97 14.31
C MET A 291 -15.27 -8.30 13.95
N ILE A 292 -14.62 -8.37 12.78
CA ILE A 292 -13.87 -9.55 12.31
C ILE A 292 -12.83 -9.99 13.34
N ARG A 293 -11.97 -9.06 13.77
CA ARG A 293 -10.91 -9.35 14.74
C ARG A 293 -11.46 -9.88 16.06
N ARG A 294 -12.63 -9.42 16.52
CA ARG A 294 -13.22 -9.89 17.78
C ARG A 294 -13.73 -11.31 17.67
N TRP A 295 -14.51 -11.64 16.64
CA TRP A 295 -15.05 -12.99 16.54
C TRP A 295 -13.97 -14.01 16.16
N GLU A 296 -12.99 -13.65 15.31
CA GLU A 296 -11.84 -14.54 15.04
C GLU A 296 -11.06 -14.84 16.32
N SER A 297 -10.81 -13.82 17.14
CA SER A 297 -10.11 -14.01 18.42
C SER A 297 -10.88 -14.91 19.40
N ILE A 298 -12.21 -14.98 19.32
CA ILE A 298 -13.00 -15.93 20.10
C ILE A 298 -12.78 -17.36 19.59
N LEU A 299 -12.84 -17.56 18.27
CA LEU A 299 -12.61 -18.86 17.64
C LEU A 299 -11.21 -19.39 17.92
N ASP A 300 -10.18 -18.53 17.79
CA ASP A 300 -8.80 -18.84 18.16
C ASP A 300 -8.71 -19.33 19.62
N THR A 301 -9.43 -18.67 20.54
CA THR A 301 -9.45 -19.09 21.95
C THR A 301 -10.07 -20.47 22.14
N LEU A 302 -11.15 -20.79 21.42
CA LEU A 302 -11.76 -22.12 21.50
C LEU A 302 -10.84 -23.20 20.92
N GLU A 303 -10.25 -22.94 19.75
CA GLU A 303 -9.30 -23.84 19.10
C GLU A 303 -8.08 -24.10 19.98
N TYR A 304 -7.40 -23.05 20.44
CA TYR A 304 -6.19 -23.20 21.24
C TYR A 304 -6.48 -23.82 22.60
N TRP A 305 -7.66 -23.63 23.18
CA TRP A 305 -8.03 -24.30 24.43
C TRP A 305 -8.13 -25.82 24.24
N VAL A 306 -8.78 -26.30 23.17
CA VAL A 306 -8.85 -27.75 22.90
C VAL A 306 -7.50 -28.33 22.46
N ILE A 307 -6.71 -27.58 21.66
CA ILE A 307 -5.36 -28.00 21.27
C ILE A 307 -4.47 -28.14 22.51
N ALA A 308 -4.47 -27.18 23.44
CA ALA A 308 -3.66 -27.23 24.65
C ALA A 308 -3.95 -28.47 25.53
N GLY A 309 -5.17 -29.02 25.45
CA GLY A 309 -5.56 -30.29 26.10
C GLY A 309 -5.09 -31.55 25.38
N SER A 310 -4.73 -31.45 24.10
CA SER A 310 -4.42 -32.59 23.23
C SER A 310 -2.95 -33.02 23.30
N SER A 311 -2.65 -34.22 22.83
CA SER A 311 -1.26 -34.69 22.65
C SER A 311 -0.53 -33.97 21.51
N VAL A 312 -1.25 -33.26 20.65
CA VAL A 312 -0.71 -32.66 19.43
C VAL A 312 -0.26 -31.20 19.59
N TYR A 313 -0.55 -30.54 20.73
CA TYR A 313 -0.13 -29.15 20.97
C TYR A 313 1.35 -28.85 20.66
N PRO A 314 2.33 -29.76 20.91
CA PRO A 314 3.74 -29.45 20.67
C PRO A 314 4.07 -29.14 19.20
N ALA A 315 3.25 -29.64 18.27
CA ALA A 315 3.42 -29.41 16.84
C ALA A 315 2.76 -28.11 16.34
N TYR A 316 1.93 -27.46 17.18
CA TYR A 316 1.16 -26.28 16.80
C TYR A 316 1.82 -24.98 17.26
N ALA A 317 1.67 -23.92 16.47
CA ALA A 317 1.97 -22.58 16.95
C ALA A 317 0.98 -22.17 18.08
N PRO A 318 1.44 -21.48 19.13
CA PRO A 318 2.80 -20.99 19.34
C PRO A 318 3.78 -22.00 19.95
N TRP A 319 3.32 -23.15 20.45
CA TRP A 319 4.15 -24.13 21.18
C TRP A 319 5.32 -24.67 20.36
N SER A 320 5.13 -24.93 19.07
CA SER A 320 6.20 -25.39 18.17
C SER A 320 7.34 -24.38 18.00
N PHE A 321 7.11 -23.12 18.40
CA PHE A 321 8.14 -22.08 18.39
C PHE A 321 8.89 -21.96 19.71
N ILE A 322 8.44 -22.62 20.78
CA ILE A 322 9.10 -22.59 22.10
C ILE A 322 10.15 -23.71 22.11
N PRO A 323 11.46 -23.42 22.22
CA PRO A 323 12.48 -24.47 22.13
C PRO A 323 12.49 -25.41 23.33
N ASP A 324 12.13 -24.92 24.51
CA ASP A 324 12.16 -25.68 25.75
C ASP A 324 10.85 -26.43 26.01
N TRP A 325 10.97 -27.74 26.27
CA TRP A 325 9.81 -28.61 26.49
C TRP A 325 9.04 -28.30 27.78
N LYS A 326 9.74 -27.86 28.83
CA LYS A 326 9.10 -27.53 30.10
C LYS A 326 8.30 -26.23 29.94
N GLU A 327 8.87 -25.22 29.29
CA GLU A 327 8.18 -23.98 28.94
C GLU A 327 6.97 -24.23 28.02
N GLN A 328 7.10 -25.12 27.01
CA GLN A 328 5.96 -25.54 26.18
C GLN A 328 4.80 -26.08 27.01
N LYS A 329 5.10 -26.98 27.97
CA LYS A 329 4.09 -27.54 28.89
C LYS A 329 3.45 -26.46 29.75
N GLU A 330 4.25 -25.57 30.34
CA GLU A 330 3.74 -24.48 31.18
C GLU A 330 2.79 -23.56 30.40
N VAL A 331 3.09 -23.25 29.14
CA VAL A 331 2.19 -22.47 28.27
C VAL A 331 0.90 -23.24 27.93
N ALA A 332 0.99 -24.55 27.69
CA ALA A 332 -0.20 -25.38 27.48
C ALA A 332 -1.11 -25.43 28.71
N GLU A 333 -0.54 -25.63 29.92
CA GLU A 333 -1.29 -25.54 31.18
C GLU A 333 -1.94 -24.16 31.34
N TYR A 334 -1.19 -23.08 31.09
CA TYR A 334 -1.72 -21.72 31.13
C TYR A 334 -2.92 -21.52 30.20
N TYR A 335 -2.88 -22.08 28.97
CA TYR A 335 -3.99 -21.96 28.03
C TYR A 335 -5.21 -22.74 28.54
N LYS A 336 -5.02 -23.96 29.05
CA LYS A 336 -6.12 -24.76 29.64
C LYS A 336 -6.80 -24.04 30.80
N ASP A 337 -6.03 -23.41 31.67
CA ASP A 337 -6.53 -22.75 32.88
C ASP A 337 -7.17 -21.39 32.61
N CYS A 338 -6.56 -20.57 31.75
CA CYS A 338 -6.95 -19.17 31.58
C CYS A 338 -7.93 -18.90 30.44
N PHE A 339 -7.93 -19.71 29.38
CA PHE A 339 -8.70 -19.42 28.17
C PHE A 339 -10.22 -19.38 28.39
N PRO A 340 -10.81 -20.23 29.26
CA PRO A 340 -12.23 -20.09 29.56
C PRO A 340 -12.59 -18.74 30.21
N GLY A 341 -11.70 -18.19 31.04
CA GLY A 341 -11.85 -16.84 31.60
C GLY A 341 -11.72 -15.76 30.52
N PHE A 342 -10.72 -15.89 29.64
CA PHE A 342 -10.54 -14.96 28.51
C PHE A 342 -11.70 -14.99 27.53
N LEU A 343 -12.31 -16.16 27.30
CA LEU A 343 -13.50 -16.31 26.49
C LEU A 343 -14.65 -15.45 27.04
N LYS A 344 -14.90 -15.49 28.36
CA LYS A 344 -15.95 -14.67 28.99
C LYS A 344 -15.69 -13.17 28.89
N VAL A 345 -14.43 -12.75 29.00
CA VAL A 345 -14.07 -11.34 28.77
C VAL A 345 -14.30 -10.94 27.31
N LYS A 346 -13.95 -11.80 26.36
CA LYS A 346 -14.15 -11.54 24.92
C LYS A 346 -15.64 -11.48 24.55
N GLU A 347 -16.47 -12.40 25.05
CA GLU A 347 -17.92 -12.36 24.90
C GLU A 347 -18.53 -11.07 25.46
N LYS A 348 -18.11 -10.68 26.67
CA LYS A 348 -18.54 -9.43 27.29
C LYS A 348 -18.18 -8.23 26.41
N ASN A 349 -16.95 -8.17 25.91
CA ASN A 349 -16.52 -7.10 25.01
C ASN A 349 -17.34 -7.08 23.71
N LEU A 350 -17.63 -8.26 23.13
CA LEU A 350 -18.47 -8.36 21.93
C LEU A 350 -19.86 -7.76 22.19
N GLN A 351 -20.46 -8.09 23.32
CA GLN A 351 -21.76 -7.55 23.73
C GLN A 351 -21.69 -6.04 24.02
N GLU A 352 -20.68 -5.56 24.74
CA GLU A 352 -20.55 -4.16 25.13
C GLU A 352 -20.30 -3.23 23.94
N TYR A 353 -19.39 -3.62 23.02
CA TYR A 353 -19.00 -2.76 21.90
C TYR A 353 -19.89 -2.90 20.67
N PHE A 354 -20.50 -4.07 20.47
CA PHE A 354 -21.26 -4.36 19.24
C PHE A 354 -22.70 -4.78 19.48
N GLY A 355 -23.13 -4.95 20.73
CA GLY A 355 -24.49 -5.38 21.05
C GLY A 355 -24.78 -6.82 20.64
N MET A 356 -23.75 -7.64 20.42
CA MET A 356 -23.88 -9.01 19.91
C MET A 356 -23.45 -10.05 20.94
N SER A 357 -24.24 -11.12 21.01
CA SER A 357 -23.85 -12.36 21.65
C SER A 357 -22.91 -13.17 20.76
N PHE A 358 -22.30 -14.21 21.33
CA PHE A 358 -21.46 -15.14 20.57
C PHE A 358 -22.21 -15.80 19.40
N ARG A 359 -23.50 -16.12 19.57
CA ARG A 359 -24.29 -16.78 18.52
C ARG A 359 -24.62 -15.84 17.36
N ASP A 360 -24.80 -14.56 17.64
CA ASP A 360 -25.14 -13.57 16.61
C ASP A 360 -24.06 -13.44 15.54
N ILE A 361 -22.79 -13.76 15.86
CA ILE A 361 -21.65 -13.78 14.93
C ILE A 361 -22.00 -14.55 13.65
N PHE A 362 -22.62 -15.73 13.77
CA PHE A 362 -22.78 -16.64 12.65
C PHE A 362 -23.90 -16.24 11.69
N THR A 363 -24.77 -15.33 12.13
CA THR A 363 -25.76 -14.67 11.27
C THR A 363 -25.34 -13.25 10.87
N HIS A 364 -24.23 -12.74 11.40
CA HIS A 364 -23.76 -11.39 11.13
C HIS A 364 -23.14 -11.30 9.72
N GLU A 365 -23.33 -10.15 9.08
CA GLU A 365 -22.90 -9.90 7.70
C GLU A 365 -21.40 -10.14 7.47
N THR A 366 -20.55 -9.87 8.46
CA THR A 366 -19.10 -10.12 8.36
C THR A 366 -18.77 -11.59 8.22
N PHE A 367 -19.49 -12.47 8.93
CA PHE A 367 -19.25 -13.91 8.87
C PHE A 367 -19.76 -14.47 7.55
N ILE A 368 -21.01 -14.12 7.18
CA ILE A 368 -21.64 -14.52 5.92
C ILE A 368 -20.76 -14.08 4.74
N TRP A 369 -20.25 -12.85 4.77
CA TRP A 369 -19.36 -12.33 3.72
C TRP A 369 -18.08 -13.16 3.60
N LYS A 370 -17.42 -13.49 4.71
CA LYS A 370 -16.21 -14.31 4.68
C LYS A 370 -16.46 -15.73 4.18
N VAL A 371 -17.57 -16.37 4.57
CA VAL A 371 -17.93 -17.70 4.06
C VAL A 371 -18.16 -17.64 2.55
N ASN A 372 -18.98 -16.70 2.09
CA ASN A 372 -19.31 -16.57 0.66
C ASN A 372 -18.11 -16.22 -0.23
N ASN A 373 -17.05 -15.64 0.35
CA ASN A 373 -15.83 -15.26 -0.37
C ASN A 373 -14.61 -16.14 -0.04
N ASN A 374 -14.80 -17.30 0.63
CA ASN A 374 -13.75 -18.27 0.99
C ASN A 374 -12.63 -17.70 1.86
N TYR A 375 -12.96 -16.77 2.77
CA TYR A 375 -12.03 -16.16 3.73
C TYR A 375 -12.07 -16.80 5.12
N ILE A 376 -12.86 -17.87 5.32
CA ILE A 376 -12.84 -18.64 6.57
C ILE A 376 -11.79 -19.75 6.43
N GLY A 377 -10.79 -19.74 7.31
CA GLY A 377 -9.72 -20.75 7.29
C GLY A 377 -10.16 -22.12 7.84
N TYR A 378 -11.17 -22.16 8.69
CA TYR A 378 -11.70 -23.38 9.29
C TYR A 378 -12.67 -24.11 8.37
N SER A 379 -12.70 -25.44 8.40
CA SER A 379 -13.77 -26.20 7.76
C SER A 379 -15.09 -25.97 8.49
N GLN A 380 -16.22 -26.21 7.80
CA GLN A 380 -17.54 -26.11 8.41
C GLN A 380 -17.70 -27.09 9.58
N GLU A 381 -17.32 -28.36 9.40
CA GLU A 381 -17.42 -29.41 10.42
C GLU A 381 -16.60 -29.05 11.68
N PHE A 382 -15.40 -28.49 11.49
CA PHE A 382 -14.56 -28.09 12.61
C PHE A 382 -15.09 -26.84 13.31
N LEU A 383 -15.60 -25.85 12.56
CA LEU A 383 -16.22 -24.69 13.18
C LEU A 383 -17.46 -25.10 14.00
N GLU A 384 -18.31 -25.99 13.49
CA GLU A 384 -19.45 -26.53 14.25
C GLU A 384 -19.04 -27.23 15.55
N PHE A 385 -17.90 -27.92 15.54
CA PHE A 385 -17.31 -28.52 16.74
C PHE A 385 -16.82 -27.47 17.74
N LEU A 386 -16.13 -26.42 17.27
CA LEU A 386 -15.67 -25.33 18.11
C LEU A 386 -16.83 -24.57 18.76
N VAL A 387 -17.81 -24.16 17.96
CA VAL A 387 -18.87 -23.26 18.42
C VAL A 387 -19.98 -24.01 19.18
N GLY A 388 -20.02 -25.34 19.12
CA GLY A 388 -20.92 -26.18 19.90
C GLY A 388 -20.21 -26.87 21.05
N PRO A 389 -19.81 -28.14 20.88
CA PRO A 389 -19.22 -28.96 21.94
C PRO A 389 -18.07 -28.31 22.72
N VAL A 390 -17.16 -27.60 22.06
CA VAL A 390 -16.03 -26.95 22.74
C VAL A 390 -16.50 -25.72 23.50
N TYR A 391 -17.25 -24.83 22.84
CA TYR A 391 -17.80 -23.62 23.44
C TYR A 391 -18.63 -23.89 24.71
N GLU A 392 -19.51 -24.90 24.67
CA GLU A 392 -20.37 -25.27 25.81
C GLU A 392 -19.59 -25.75 27.03
N LYS A 393 -18.43 -26.37 26.79
CA LYS A 393 -17.57 -26.92 27.85
C LYS A 393 -16.43 -25.98 28.25
N CYS A 394 -16.13 -24.94 27.48
CA CYS A 394 -15.09 -23.95 27.77
C CYS A 394 -15.60 -22.92 28.79
N ILE A 395 -15.75 -23.36 30.05
CA ILE A 395 -16.22 -22.53 31.16
C ILE A 395 -15.11 -22.31 32.21
N PRO A 396 -15.09 -21.19 32.95
CA PRO A 396 -14.06 -20.94 33.97
C PRO A 396 -13.88 -22.12 34.92
N LEU A 397 -12.61 -22.42 35.25
CA LEU A 397 -12.20 -23.52 36.12
C LEU A 397 -12.48 -24.93 35.55
N SER A 398 -12.68 -25.05 34.24
CA SER A 398 -12.79 -26.34 33.54
C SER A 398 -11.60 -26.59 32.62
N HIS A 399 -11.39 -27.86 32.30
CA HIS A 399 -10.40 -28.32 31.33
C HIS A 399 -11.08 -29.07 30.18
N PRO A 400 -10.44 -29.15 29.00
CA PRO A 400 -10.94 -29.98 27.91
C PRO A 400 -11.09 -31.42 28.36
N SER A 401 -12.30 -31.97 28.29
CA SER A 401 -12.55 -33.37 28.64
C SER A 401 -11.84 -34.32 27.67
N SER A 402 -11.48 -35.53 28.12
CA SER A 402 -10.89 -36.57 27.27
C SER A 402 -11.70 -36.84 25.99
N ASP A 403 -13.03 -36.83 26.08
CA ASP A 403 -13.90 -36.99 24.90
C ASP A 403 -13.74 -35.88 23.86
N LEU A 404 -13.59 -34.62 24.31
CA LEU A 404 -13.35 -33.49 23.42
C LEU A 404 -11.98 -33.59 22.75
N ILE A 405 -10.95 -33.95 23.52
CA ILE A 405 -9.58 -34.14 23.03
C ILE A 405 -9.55 -35.26 21.98
N MET A 406 -10.14 -36.42 22.29
CA MET A 406 -10.22 -37.55 21.37
C MET A 406 -11.01 -37.20 20.12
N THR A 407 -12.10 -36.44 20.24
CA THR A 407 -12.87 -35.96 19.08
C THR A 407 -12.03 -35.03 18.22
N PHE A 408 -11.33 -34.07 18.83
CA PHE A 408 -10.43 -33.16 18.13
C PHE A 408 -9.35 -33.92 17.35
N GLU A 409 -8.62 -34.81 18.01
CA GLU A 409 -7.50 -35.55 17.42
C GLU A 409 -7.97 -36.50 16.30
N ASN A 410 -8.96 -37.34 16.60
CA ASN A 410 -9.35 -38.43 15.70
C ASN A 410 -10.27 -38.00 14.56
N ASN A 411 -11.08 -36.95 14.74
CA ASN A 411 -12.05 -36.55 13.72
C ASN A 411 -11.58 -35.32 12.93
N PHE A 412 -10.69 -34.49 13.48
CA PHE A 412 -10.28 -33.23 12.84
C PHE A 412 -8.78 -33.16 12.53
N HIS A 413 -7.91 -33.36 13.53
CA HIS A 413 -6.47 -33.22 13.32
C HIS A 413 -5.90 -34.33 12.42
N HIS A 414 -5.97 -35.60 12.83
CA HIS A 414 -5.39 -36.72 12.09
C HIS A 414 -5.99 -36.89 10.68
N PRO A 415 -7.33 -36.75 10.50
CA PRO A 415 -7.93 -36.82 9.17
C PRO A 415 -7.72 -35.55 8.33
N ARG A 416 -7.04 -34.51 8.83
CA ARG A 416 -6.86 -33.21 8.15
C ARG A 416 -8.18 -32.55 7.76
N LYS A 417 -9.11 -32.45 8.70
CA LYS A 417 -10.43 -31.82 8.51
C LYS A 417 -10.58 -30.47 9.22
N MET A 418 -9.51 -29.90 9.76
CA MET A 418 -9.58 -28.60 10.45
C MET A 418 -9.77 -27.42 9.49
N SER A 419 -9.14 -27.46 8.32
CA SER A 419 -9.10 -26.32 7.40
C SER A 419 -10.18 -26.40 6.31
N ASP A 420 -10.65 -25.26 5.82
CA ASP A 420 -11.53 -25.20 4.66
C ASP A 420 -10.79 -25.70 3.41
N PRO A 421 -11.24 -26.76 2.71
CA PRO A 421 -10.60 -27.20 1.47
C PRO A 421 -10.58 -26.10 0.38
N GLN A 422 -11.42 -25.07 0.49
CA GLN A 422 -11.52 -23.95 -0.45
C GLN A 422 -10.79 -22.68 -0.02
N SER A 423 -9.98 -22.71 1.04
CA SER A 423 -9.25 -21.52 1.53
C SER A 423 -8.23 -20.95 0.52
N HIS A 424 -7.93 -21.68 -0.56
CA HIS A 424 -7.03 -21.27 -1.63
C HIS A 424 -7.73 -20.42 -2.72
N LEU A 425 -9.07 -20.48 -2.81
CA LEU A 425 -9.84 -19.80 -3.86
C LEU A 425 -9.65 -18.27 -3.89
N PRO A 426 -9.47 -17.54 -2.77
CA PRO A 426 -9.14 -16.11 -2.84
C PRO A 426 -7.82 -15.83 -3.55
N GLY A 427 -6.83 -16.69 -3.31
CA GLY A 427 -5.55 -16.62 -4.02
C GLY A 427 -5.74 -16.87 -5.51
N GLU A 428 -6.56 -17.85 -5.90
CA GLU A 428 -6.83 -18.16 -7.31
C GLU A 428 -7.55 -17.02 -8.02
N ARG A 429 -8.57 -16.41 -7.38
CA ARG A 429 -9.21 -15.20 -7.92
C ARG A 429 -8.19 -14.09 -8.18
N PHE A 430 -7.26 -13.89 -7.25
CA PHE A 430 -6.21 -12.89 -7.41
C PHE A 430 -5.19 -13.26 -8.50
N ARG A 431 -4.79 -14.53 -8.59
CA ARG A 431 -3.96 -15.06 -9.69
C ARG A 431 -4.61 -14.77 -11.03
N ASP A 432 -5.89 -15.09 -11.19
CA ASP A 432 -6.60 -14.95 -12.45
C ASP A 432 -6.68 -13.47 -12.88
N PHE A 433 -6.96 -12.57 -11.95
CA PHE A 433 -6.87 -11.13 -12.17
C PHE A 433 -5.46 -10.68 -12.57
N TYR A 434 -4.44 -11.16 -11.86
CA TYR A 434 -3.05 -10.82 -12.11
C TYR A 434 -2.59 -11.29 -13.49
N ASP A 435 -2.92 -12.52 -13.86
CA ASP A 435 -2.60 -13.12 -15.16
C ASP A 435 -3.38 -12.47 -16.30
N GLN A 436 -4.64 -12.09 -16.08
CA GLN A 436 -5.42 -11.33 -17.05
C GLN A 436 -4.75 -9.99 -17.37
N ARG A 437 -4.20 -9.32 -16.36
CA ARG A 437 -3.57 -8.00 -16.51
C ARG A 437 -2.15 -8.08 -17.05
N TYR A 438 -1.34 -8.98 -16.50
CA TYR A 438 0.11 -9.05 -16.73
C TYR A 438 0.53 -10.22 -17.61
N GLY A 439 -0.40 -10.99 -18.17
CA GLY A 439 -0.14 -12.11 -19.06
C GLY A 439 -0.25 -13.46 -18.35
N GLN A 440 -0.79 -14.45 -19.06
CA GLN A 440 -1.06 -15.78 -18.54
C GLN A 440 0.19 -16.43 -17.93
N GLY A 441 0.07 -16.95 -16.70
CA GLY A 441 1.16 -17.62 -15.98
C GLY A 441 2.16 -16.68 -15.30
N ARG A 442 2.00 -15.35 -15.41
CA ARG A 442 2.88 -14.36 -14.79
C ARG A 442 2.85 -14.47 -13.27
N TYR A 443 1.69 -14.71 -12.68
CA TYR A 443 1.55 -14.87 -11.23
C TYR A 443 2.37 -16.06 -10.72
N GLU A 444 2.16 -17.24 -11.30
CA GLU A 444 2.85 -18.46 -10.84
C GLU A 444 4.36 -18.37 -11.04
N MET A 445 4.78 -17.72 -12.12
CA MET A 445 6.18 -17.42 -12.35
C MET A 445 6.77 -16.60 -11.19
N LYS A 446 6.06 -15.62 -10.65
CA LYS A 446 6.58 -14.73 -9.62
C LYS A 446 6.39 -15.21 -8.18
N TYR A 447 5.21 -15.76 -7.89
CA TYR A 447 4.76 -16.08 -6.54
C TYR A 447 4.67 -17.58 -6.27
N SER A 448 5.02 -18.42 -7.25
CA SER A 448 4.81 -19.88 -7.23
C SER A 448 3.34 -20.28 -7.32
N LYS A 449 3.10 -21.58 -7.51
CA LYS A 449 1.75 -22.15 -7.55
C LYS A 449 1.06 -22.02 -6.20
N ILE A 450 -0.22 -21.67 -6.25
CA ILE A 450 -1.07 -21.66 -5.06
C ILE A 450 -1.31 -23.12 -4.66
N ALA A 451 -0.86 -23.48 -3.47
CA ALA A 451 -1.03 -24.83 -2.96
C ALA A 451 -2.44 -25.00 -2.37
N ASN A 452 -3.09 -26.12 -2.70
CA ASN A 452 -4.21 -26.60 -1.92
C ASN A 452 -3.70 -27.05 -0.54
N ASN A 453 -4.41 -26.70 0.53
CA ASN A 453 -4.06 -27.08 1.91
C ASN A 453 -4.19 -28.59 2.19
N GLY A 454 -4.77 -29.37 1.27
CA GLY A 454 -4.89 -30.82 1.39
C GLY A 454 -5.89 -31.27 2.45
N SER A 455 -6.87 -30.42 2.79
CA SER A 455 -7.96 -30.74 3.70
C SER A 455 -8.88 -31.82 3.13
N ASN A 456 -9.31 -32.75 3.98
CA ASN A 456 -10.30 -33.78 3.67
C ASN A 456 -11.73 -33.41 4.11
N ALA A 457 -11.95 -32.15 4.53
CA ALA A 457 -13.28 -31.69 4.87
C ALA A 457 -14.12 -31.40 3.61
N ALA A 458 -15.44 -31.29 3.78
CA ALA A 458 -16.31 -30.80 2.72
C ALA A 458 -16.18 -29.28 2.55
N PRO A 459 -16.41 -28.74 1.33
CA PRO A 459 -16.57 -27.30 1.11
C PRO A 459 -17.66 -26.68 1.99
N TRP A 460 -17.48 -25.40 2.32
CA TRP A 460 -18.47 -24.64 3.09
C TRP A 460 -19.84 -24.60 2.40
N ASN A 461 -20.89 -24.77 3.19
CA ASN A 461 -22.28 -24.58 2.77
C ASN A 461 -23.10 -23.93 3.89
N LEU A 462 -23.24 -22.62 3.79
CA LEU A 462 -23.96 -21.80 4.77
C LEU A 462 -25.40 -22.27 5.03
N LYS A 463 -26.08 -22.89 4.05
CA LYS A 463 -27.45 -23.41 4.23
C LYS A 463 -27.53 -24.61 5.15
N THR A 464 -26.41 -25.31 5.35
CA THR A 464 -26.31 -26.50 6.20
C THR A 464 -25.56 -26.25 7.51
N PHE A 465 -25.06 -25.03 7.70
CA PHE A 465 -24.38 -24.65 8.94
C PHE A 465 -25.40 -24.62 10.09
N LYS A 466 -25.03 -25.21 11.23
CA LYS A 466 -25.98 -25.52 12.31
C LYS A 466 -26.31 -24.38 13.27
N TYR A 467 -25.59 -23.26 13.21
CA TYR A 467 -25.64 -22.20 14.24
C TYR A 467 -26.04 -20.85 13.70
#